data_AF-A0A7J5W9Q8-F1
#
_entry.id   AF-A0A7J5W9Q8-F1
#
_cell.length_a   1.000
_cell.length_b   1.000
_cell.length_c   1.000
_cell.angle_alpha   90.00
_cell.angle_beta   90.00
_cell.angle_gamma   90.00
#
_symmetry.space_group_name_H-M   'P 1'
#
loop_
_entity.id
_entity.type
_entity.pdbx_description
1 polymer ?
#
loop_
_entity_poly.entity_id
_entity_poly.type
_entity_poly.pdbx_seq_one_letter_code
_entity_poly.pdbx_strand_id
1 'polypeptide(L)'
;MNGPTHLGIGVAAVGIVVWGADAVGAPLSLATAASGAAVAALGSLAPDIDHRDATIGSKLPFMCLTAGLALLGIPAAFRLASARGGSQAGLWAGVLPSLASWPRWGGILVAIGIALLLLSLAATNAWAHRGPTHSLVAASGMTLVALTACAAFGVTLLYGLLFGLGWFIHLMADSLSTKGLPSLLWPIRESEPTGGGRWVGLLILPIALLGLAGWSSSMQSLLSERSPAESLAIVTPGVPPATSDVALARQRLTEADPKTGAALTNPDTPIIARDGANTSYTWEYLRQTAPNQVVVKKITITLDGSGQIVGASKP
;
A
#
# COMPACT_ATOMS: atom_id res chain seq x y z
N MET A 1 -12.73 -24.64 8.12
CA MET A 1 -12.15 -23.96 9.30
C MET A 1 -13.04 -22.76 9.63
N ASN A 2 -12.69 -21.90 10.61
CA ASN A 2 -13.45 -20.67 10.87
C ASN A 2 -12.70 -19.43 10.39
N GLY A 3 -13.40 -18.32 10.18
CA GLY A 3 -12.83 -17.05 9.67
C GLY A 3 -11.55 -16.58 10.39
N PRO A 4 -11.47 -16.59 11.74
CA PRO A 4 -10.24 -16.25 12.46
C PRO A 4 -9.04 -17.12 12.08
N THR A 5 -9.26 -18.39 11.78
CA THR A 5 -8.17 -19.28 11.35
C THR A 5 -7.68 -18.90 9.96
N HIS A 6 -8.58 -18.63 9.01
CA HIS A 6 -8.19 -18.17 7.67
C HIS A 6 -7.44 -16.84 7.72
N LEU A 7 -7.91 -15.90 8.55
CA LEU A 7 -7.23 -14.64 8.82
C LEU A 7 -5.80 -14.86 9.35
N GLY A 8 -5.66 -15.72 10.36
CA GLY A 8 -4.36 -16.04 10.95
C GLY A 8 -3.38 -16.64 9.94
N ILE A 9 -3.86 -17.55 9.08
CA ILE A 9 -3.04 -18.16 8.02
C ILE A 9 -2.64 -17.10 6.98
N GLY A 10 -3.55 -16.22 6.57
CA GLY A 10 -3.27 -15.12 5.64
C GLY A 10 -2.19 -14.17 6.18
N VAL A 11 -2.31 -13.76 7.45
CA VAL A 11 -1.30 -12.90 8.12
C VAL A 11 0.04 -13.62 8.24
N ALA A 12 0.06 -14.88 8.67
CA ALA A 12 1.29 -15.66 8.81
C ALA A 12 2.03 -15.81 7.47
N ALA A 13 1.29 -16.06 6.38
CA ALA A 13 1.87 -16.17 5.07
C ALA A 13 2.51 -14.88 4.56
N VAL A 14 1.90 -13.72 4.84
CA VAL A 14 2.56 -12.43 4.54
C VAL A 14 3.76 -12.20 5.42
N GLY A 15 3.71 -12.59 6.70
CA GLY A 15 4.87 -12.57 7.57
C GLY A 15 6.07 -13.30 6.95
N ILE A 16 5.82 -14.49 6.37
CA ILE A 16 6.84 -15.27 5.66
C ILE A 16 7.33 -14.54 4.39
N VAL A 17 6.44 -13.96 3.59
CA VAL A 17 6.81 -13.23 2.37
C VAL A 17 7.61 -11.97 2.68
N VAL A 18 7.20 -11.20 3.69
CA VAL A 18 7.90 -10.00 4.15
C VAL A 18 9.27 -10.36 4.72
N TRP A 19 9.34 -11.42 5.54
CA TRP A 19 10.61 -11.93 6.07
C TRP A 19 11.54 -12.42 4.95
N GLY A 20 11.02 -13.14 3.96
CA GLY A 20 11.79 -13.58 2.80
C GLY A 20 12.29 -12.42 1.94
N ALA A 21 11.47 -11.38 1.77
CA ALA A 21 11.86 -10.15 1.06
C ALA A 21 13.00 -9.41 1.79
N ASP A 22 12.90 -9.27 3.11
CA ASP A 22 13.97 -8.69 3.94
C ASP A 22 15.26 -9.52 3.84
N ALA A 23 15.15 -10.85 3.90
CA ALA A 23 16.29 -11.77 3.80
C ALA A 23 17.06 -11.67 2.45
N VAL A 24 16.41 -11.22 1.37
CA VAL A 24 17.05 -10.97 0.06
C VAL A 24 17.41 -9.50 -0.16
N GLY A 25 17.37 -8.68 0.90
CA GLY A 25 17.74 -7.27 0.88
C GLY A 25 16.73 -6.36 0.18
N ALA A 26 15.47 -6.78 0.03
CA ALA A 26 14.41 -5.92 -0.49
C ALA A 26 13.96 -4.95 0.62
N PRO A 27 14.15 -3.62 0.47
CA PRO A 27 13.82 -2.67 1.53
C PRO A 27 12.30 -2.52 1.66
N LEU A 28 11.70 -3.21 2.63
CA LEU A 28 10.29 -3.05 2.98
C LEU A 28 10.16 -2.15 4.21
N SER A 29 9.46 -1.03 4.05
CA SER A 29 9.09 -0.22 5.22
C SER A 29 8.12 -1.00 6.11
N LEU A 30 8.17 -0.75 7.44
CA LEU A 30 7.21 -1.33 8.39
C LEU A 30 5.77 -1.03 8.00
N ALA A 31 5.51 0.18 7.47
CA ALA A 31 4.19 0.57 6.99
C ALA A 31 3.74 -0.31 5.81
N THR A 32 4.61 -0.55 4.82
CA THR A 32 4.34 -1.42 3.68
C THR A 32 4.08 -2.86 4.13
N ALA A 33 4.87 -3.37 5.07
CA ALA A 33 4.68 -4.71 5.63
C ALA A 33 3.32 -4.85 6.35
N ALA A 34 2.98 -3.89 7.22
CA ALA A 34 1.74 -3.88 7.96
C ALA A 34 0.51 -3.75 7.03
N SER A 35 0.56 -2.83 6.06
CA SER A 35 -0.50 -2.67 5.05
C SER A 35 -0.62 -3.91 4.17
N GLY A 36 0.50 -4.50 3.75
CA GLY A 36 0.52 -5.72 2.97
C GLY A 36 -0.12 -6.91 3.71
N ALA A 37 0.20 -7.05 5.01
CA ALA A 37 -0.39 -8.07 5.87
C ALA A 37 -1.91 -7.89 5.98
N ALA A 38 -2.38 -6.65 6.19
CA ALA A 38 -3.81 -6.35 6.24
C ALA A 38 -4.52 -6.68 4.91
N VAL A 39 -3.92 -6.34 3.76
CA VAL A 39 -4.48 -6.61 2.43
C VAL A 39 -4.58 -8.10 2.15
N ALA A 40 -3.57 -8.90 2.49
CA ALA A 40 -3.65 -10.35 2.36
C ALA A 40 -4.64 -10.97 3.35
N ALA A 41 -4.76 -10.42 4.56
CA ALA A 41 -5.79 -10.84 5.50
C ALA A 41 -7.19 -10.66 4.89
N LEU A 42 -7.44 -9.52 4.25
CA LEU A 42 -8.68 -9.28 3.50
C LEU A 42 -8.84 -10.27 2.34
N GLY A 43 -7.78 -10.52 1.57
CA GLY A 43 -7.78 -11.54 0.53
C GLY A 43 -8.14 -12.93 1.04
N SER A 44 -7.61 -13.33 2.19
CA SER A 44 -7.87 -14.63 2.82
C SER A 44 -9.28 -14.78 3.38
N LEU A 45 -9.97 -13.67 3.61
CA LEU A 45 -11.37 -13.65 4.04
C LEU A 45 -12.34 -13.57 2.87
N ALA A 46 -11.89 -13.11 1.70
CA ALA A 46 -12.74 -12.83 0.56
C ALA A 46 -13.52 -14.03 -0.03
N PRO A 47 -12.99 -15.27 -0.06
CA PRO A 47 -13.74 -16.44 -0.56
C PRO A 47 -15.04 -16.68 0.22
N ASP A 48 -15.00 -16.44 1.53
CA ASP A 48 -16.09 -16.65 2.47
C ASP A 48 -17.20 -15.58 2.38
N ILE A 49 -17.13 -14.63 1.44
CA ILE A 49 -18.18 -13.62 1.27
C ILE A 49 -19.54 -14.23 0.89
N ASP A 50 -19.53 -15.46 0.38
CA ASP A 50 -20.70 -16.27 0.05
C ASP A 50 -21.33 -16.97 1.27
N HIS A 51 -20.77 -16.81 2.47
CA HIS A 51 -21.27 -17.42 3.71
C HIS A 51 -21.80 -16.36 4.68
N ARG A 52 -23.10 -16.43 5.03
CA ARG A 52 -23.76 -15.44 5.89
C ARG A 52 -23.09 -15.26 7.25
N ASP A 53 -22.66 -16.36 7.87
CA ASP A 53 -22.03 -16.32 9.19
C ASP A 53 -20.50 -16.09 9.13
N ALA A 54 -19.93 -15.92 7.94
CA ALA A 54 -18.50 -15.67 7.84
C ALA A 54 -18.12 -14.29 8.34
N THR A 55 -16.85 -14.15 8.75
CA THR A 55 -16.34 -12.90 9.31
C THR A 55 -16.45 -11.75 8.30
N ILE A 56 -16.20 -11.97 7.01
CA ILE A 56 -16.31 -10.92 5.99
C ILE A 56 -17.75 -10.54 5.66
N GLY A 57 -18.70 -11.47 5.77
CA GLY A 57 -20.11 -11.24 5.42
C GLY A 57 -20.94 -10.67 6.56
N SER A 58 -20.59 -10.97 7.82
CA SER A 58 -21.35 -10.55 9.00
C SER A 58 -20.61 -9.55 9.89
N LYS A 59 -19.39 -9.89 10.31
CA LYS A 59 -18.66 -9.14 11.35
C LYS A 59 -17.95 -7.92 10.79
N LEU A 60 -17.24 -8.06 9.68
CA LEU A 60 -16.47 -6.97 9.07
C LEU A 60 -17.36 -5.80 8.62
N PRO A 61 -18.52 -6.03 7.95
CA PRO A 61 -19.43 -4.95 7.59
C PRO A 61 -19.90 -4.20 8.84
N PHE A 62 -20.26 -4.93 9.90
CA PHE A 62 -20.70 -4.33 11.16
C PHE A 62 -19.58 -3.53 11.84
N MET A 63 -18.36 -4.07 11.91
CA MET A 63 -17.21 -3.33 12.45
C MET A 63 -16.93 -2.04 11.67
N CYS A 64 -16.97 -2.09 10.32
CA CYS A 64 -16.83 -0.91 9.47
C CYS A 64 -17.94 0.11 9.71
N LEU A 65 -19.20 -0.33 9.82
CA LEU A 65 -20.34 0.55 10.11
C LEU A 65 -20.21 1.19 11.49
N THR A 66 -19.93 0.41 12.55
CA THR A 66 -19.79 0.92 13.91
C THR A 66 -18.63 1.92 14.02
N ALA A 67 -17.45 1.56 13.51
CA ALA A 67 -16.29 2.44 13.51
C ALA A 67 -16.54 3.69 12.67
N GLY A 68 -17.14 3.55 11.49
CA GLY A 68 -17.48 4.65 10.61
C GLY A 68 -18.46 5.64 11.26
N LEU A 69 -19.53 5.14 11.88
CA LEU A 69 -20.49 5.95 12.62
C LEU A 69 -19.86 6.63 13.83
N ALA A 70 -18.93 5.99 14.54
CA ALA A 70 -18.19 6.61 15.63
C ALA A 70 -17.31 7.78 15.14
N LEU A 71 -16.58 7.57 14.04
CA LEU A 71 -15.74 8.60 13.42
C LEU A 71 -16.56 9.79 12.87
N LEU A 72 -17.82 9.57 12.49
CA LEU A 72 -18.75 10.62 12.09
C LEU A 72 -19.38 11.33 13.30
N GLY A 73 -19.81 10.55 14.30
CA GLY A 73 -20.57 11.02 15.45
C GLY A 73 -19.75 11.79 16.47
N ILE A 74 -18.51 11.36 16.77
CA ILE A 74 -17.66 12.01 17.77
C ILE A 74 -17.36 13.48 17.39
N PRO A 75 -16.86 13.81 16.19
CA PRO A 75 -16.63 15.21 15.82
C PRO A 75 -17.92 16.04 15.82
N ALA A 76 -19.04 15.46 15.40
CA ALA A 76 -20.34 16.12 15.43
C ALA A 76 -20.79 16.45 16.86
N ALA A 77 -20.62 15.51 17.79
CA ALA A 77 -20.92 15.71 19.20
C ALA A 77 -20.04 16.80 19.82
N PHE A 78 -18.75 16.83 19.50
CA PHE A 78 -17.81 17.87 19.96
C PHE A 78 -18.18 19.25 19.41
N ARG A 79 -18.56 19.35 18.13
CA ARG A 79 -19.05 20.60 17.53
C ARG A 79 -20.31 21.09 18.23
N LEU A 80 -21.27 20.20 18.50
CA LEU A 80 -22.49 20.53 19.22
C LEU A 80 -22.20 20.98 20.66
N ALA A 81 -21.30 20.28 21.36
CA ALA A 81 -20.87 20.64 22.71
C ALA A 81 -20.19 22.01 22.75
N SER A 82 -19.31 22.29 21.78
CA SER A 82 -18.66 23.61 21.62
C SER A 82 -19.67 24.72 21.32
N ALA A 83 -20.68 24.46 20.48
CA ALA A 83 -21.68 25.44 20.08
C ALA A 83 -22.68 25.80 21.20
N ARG A 84 -22.90 24.90 22.16
CA ARG A 84 -23.76 25.15 23.33
C ARG A 84 -23.15 26.12 24.35
N GLY A 85 -21.87 26.47 24.23
CA GLY A 85 -21.18 27.35 25.17
C GLY A 85 -20.86 26.67 26.52
N GLY A 86 -20.45 27.47 27.51
CA GLY A 86 -20.08 27.00 28.85
C GLY A 86 -18.56 26.95 29.10
N SER A 87 -18.16 26.67 30.34
CA SER A 87 -16.76 26.74 30.80
C SER A 87 -15.82 25.75 30.07
N GLN A 88 -16.37 24.69 29.47
CA GLN A 88 -15.61 23.69 28.71
C GLN A 88 -15.61 23.93 27.19
N ALA A 89 -16.31 24.95 26.67
CA ALA A 89 -16.42 25.16 25.22
C ALA A 89 -15.05 25.33 24.53
N GLY A 90 -14.12 26.03 25.17
CA GLY A 90 -12.75 26.20 24.67
C GLY A 90 -11.96 24.89 24.59
N LEU A 91 -12.17 23.97 25.53
CA LEU A 91 -11.54 22.64 25.51
C LEU A 91 -12.01 21.84 24.29
N TRP A 92 -13.32 21.81 24.03
CA TRP A 92 -13.89 21.09 22.89
C TRP A 92 -13.44 21.70 21.55
N ALA A 93 -13.41 23.03 21.46
CA ALA A 93 -12.93 23.74 20.28
C ALA A 93 -11.45 23.41 19.96
N GLY A 94 -10.61 23.28 21.00
CA GLY A 94 -9.20 22.94 20.84
C GLY A 94 -8.94 21.53 20.28
N VAL A 95 -9.85 20.58 20.50
CA VAL A 95 -9.71 19.18 20.01
C VAL A 95 -10.18 19.01 18.56
N LEU A 96 -11.12 19.84 18.09
CA LEU A 96 -11.73 19.71 16.76
C LEU A 96 -10.75 19.67 15.57
N PRO A 97 -9.65 20.44 15.53
CA PRO A 97 -8.66 20.37 14.45
C PRO A 97 -8.04 18.98 14.29
N SER A 98 -7.73 18.29 15.40
CA SER A 98 -7.17 16.93 15.41
C SER A 98 -8.16 15.88 14.88
N LEU A 99 -9.46 16.21 14.86
CA LEU A 99 -10.53 15.35 14.37
C LEU A 99 -11.00 15.71 12.96
N ALA A 100 -10.39 16.69 12.29
CA ALA A 100 -10.90 17.24 11.04
C ALA A 100 -10.99 16.20 9.91
N SER A 101 -10.10 15.20 9.89
CA SER A 101 -10.08 14.12 8.91
C SER A 101 -11.04 12.97 9.21
N TRP A 102 -11.54 12.88 10.46
CA TRP A 102 -12.35 11.75 10.92
C TRP A 102 -13.63 11.56 10.12
N PRO A 103 -14.42 12.60 9.79
CA PRO A 103 -15.64 12.41 9.01
C PRO A 103 -15.40 11.81 7.63
N ARG A 104 -14.28 12.16 6.97
CA ARG A 104 -13.90 11.57 5.67
C ARG A 104 -13.68 10.07 5.80
N TRP A 105 -12.86 9.66 6.77
CA TRP A 105 -12.58 8.25 7.01
C TRP A 105 -13.83 7.50 7.51
N GLY A 106 -14.65 8.14 8.34
CA GLY A 106 -15.91 7.60 8.81
C GLY A 106 -16.88 7.31 7.68
N GLY A 107 -17.04 8.26 6.74
CA GLY A 107 -17.86 8.07 5.54
C GLY A 107 -17.36 6.93 4.65
N ILE A 108 -16.03 6.83 4.44
CA ILE A 108 -15.41 5.73 3.70
C ILE A 108 -15.72 4.37 4.36
N LEU A 109 -15.54 4.25 5.69
CA LEU A 109 -15.83 3.01 6.41
C LEU A 109 -17.31 2.63 6.36
N VAL A 110 -18.23 3.58 6.48
CA VAL A 110 -19.67 3.31 6.33
C VAL A 110 -19.96 2.79 4.93
N ALA A 111 -19.44 3.44 3.88
CA ALA A 111 -19.64 3.01 2.50
C ALA A 111 -19.10 1.59 2.25
N ILE A 112 -17.90 1.29 2.75
CA ILE A 112 -17.31 -0.07 2.69
C ILE A 112 -18.20 -1.07 3.42
N GLY A 113 -18.67 -0.75 4.63
CA GLY A 113 -19.54 -1.62 5.40
C GLY A 113 -20.85 -1.95 4.68
N ILE A 114 -21.51 -0.94 4.11
CA ILE A 114 -22.73 -1.14 3.30
C ILE A 114 -22.42 -2.00 2.06
N ALA A 115 -21.35 -1.68 1.33
CA ALA A 115 -20.99 -2.41 0.12
C ALA A 115 -20.71 -3.89 0.39
N LEU A 116 -19.96 -4.20 1.45
CA LEU A 116 -19.67 -5.59 1.85
C LEU A 116 -20.94 -6.34 2.26
N LEU A 117 -21.84 -5.68 3.01
CA LEU A 117 -23.12 -6.29 3.40
C LEU A 117 -23.97 -6.62 2.17
N LEU A 118 -24.12 -5.67 1.24
CA LEU A 118 -24.88 -5.87 0.01
C LEU A 118 -24.25 -6.95 -0.87
N LEU A 119 -22.92 -6.97 -0.98
CA LEU A 119 -22.20 -7.97 -1.75
C LEU A 119 -22.36 -9.37 -1.15
N SER A 120 -22.29 -9.50 0.18
CA SER A 120 -22.51 -10.78 0.84
C SER A 120 -23.96 -11.25 0.71
N LEU A 121 -24.93 -10.35 0.83
CA LEU A 121 -26.34 -10.68 0.58
C LEU A 121 -26.57 -11.15 -0.87
N ALA A 122 -26.00 -10.45 -1.84
CA ALA A 122 -26.08 -10.84 -3.24
C ALA A 122 -25.43 -12.20 -3.48
N ALA A 123 -24.22 -12.42 -2.96
CA ALA A 123 -23.47 -13.67 -3.13
C ALA A 123 -24.19 -14.87 -2.50
N THR A 124 -24.66 -14.72 -1.26
CA THR A 124 -25.39 -15.79 -0.53
C THR A 124 -26.74 -16.12 -1.16
N ASN A 125 -27.33 -15.21 -1.93
CA ASN A 125 -28.58 -15.44 -2.65
C ASN A 125 -28.36 -16.00 -4.06
N ALA A 126 -27.25 -15.65 -4.71
CA ALA A 126 -26.91 -16.10 -6.05
C ALA A 126 -26.29 -17.50 -6.07
N TRP A 127 -25.55 -17.88 -5.03
CA TRP A 127 -24.76 -19.11 -5.02
C TRP A 127 -24.86 -19.86 -3.70
N ALA A 128 -24.76 -21.18 -3.79
CA ALA A 128 -24.49 -22.01 -2.61
C ALA A 128 -23.08 -21.71 -2.08
N HIS A 129 -22.89 -21.84 -0.77
CA HIS A 129 -21.56 -21.73 -0.16
C HIS A 129 -20.58 -22.71 -0.82
N ARG A 130 -19.34 -22.27 -1.05
CA ARG A 130 -18.31 -22.98 -1.83
C ARG A 130 -18.61 -23.02 -3.32
N GLY A 131 -19.32 -21.99 -3.80
CA GLY A 131 -19.59 -21.77 -5.21
C GLY A 131 -18.41 -21.07 -5.92
N PRO A 132 -18.65 -20.08 -6.78
CA PRO A 132 -17.61 -19.47 -7.60
C PRO A 132 -16.47 -18.86 -6.78
N THR A 133 -16.75 -18.27 -5.61
CA THR A 133 -15.74 -17.60 -4.77
C THR A 133 -14.65 -18.56 -4.24
N HIS A 134 -14.96 -19.86 -4.18
CA HIS A 134 -14.05 -20.92 -3.73
C HIS A 134 -13.33 -21.61 -4.91
N SER A 135 -13.05 -20.89 -5.99
CA SER A 135 -12.37 -21.41 -7.17
C SER A 135 -11.10 -20.61 -7.50
N LEU A 136 -10.14 -21.26 -8.16
CA LEU A 136 -8.93 -20.59 -8.69
C LEU A 136 -9.28 -19.57 -9.77
N VAL A 137 -10.35 -19.80 -10.52
CA VAL A 137 -10.83 -18.86 -11.55
C VAL A 137 -11.25 -17.54 -10.89
N ALA A 138 -12.07 -17.60 -9.84
CA ALA A 138 -12.46 -16.40 -9.11
C ALA A 138 -11.29 -15.75 -8.38
N ALA A 139 -10.40 -16.54 -7.75
CA ALA A 139 -9.20 -16.01 -7.09
C ALA A 139 -8.34 -15.21 -8.09
N SER A 140 -8.09 -15.77 -9.27
CA SER A 140 -7.29 -15.14 -10.32
C SER A 140 -7.97 -13.89 -10.87
N GLY A 141 -9.27 -13.97 -11.16
CA GLY A 141 -10.06 -12.83 -11.64
C GLY A 141 -10.08 -11.68 -10.64
N MET A 142 -10.32 -11.96 -9.36
CA MET A 142 -10.32 -10.95 -8.30
C MET A 142 -8.94 -10.38 -8.00
N THR A 143 -7.87 -11.18 -8.18
CA THR A 143 -6.49 -10.68 -8.12
C THR A 143 -6.23 -9.68 -9.25
N LEU A 144 -6.66 -9.97 -10.48
CA LEU A 144 -6.54 -9.04 -11.61
C LEU A 144 -7.33 -7.74 -11.37
N VAL A 145 -8.53 -7.84 -10.80
CA VAL A 145 -9.31 -6.66 -10.38
C VAL A 145 -8.55 -5.84 -9.34
N ALA A 146 -7.98 -6.49 -8.31
CA ALA A 146 -7.20 -5.82 -7.27
C ALA A 146 -5.93 -5.14 -7.83
N LEU A 147 -5.24 -5.79 -8.77
CA LEU A 147 -4.09 -5.21 -9.50
C LEU A 147 -4.50 -3.99 -10.31
N THR A 148 -5.60 -4.10 -11.06
CA THR A 148 -6.13 -3.00 -11.88
C THR A 148 -6.54 -1.81 -11.01
N ALA A 149 -7.15 -2.07 -9.85
CA ALA A 149 -7.46 -1.03 -8.88
C ALA A 149 -6.17 -0.37 -8.34
N CYS A 150 -5.15 -1.15 -7.96
CA CYS A 150 -3.87 -0.59 -7.51
C CYS A 150 -3.26 0.31 -8.58
N ALA A 151 -3.22 -0.14 -9.84
CA ALA A 151 -2.74 0.66 -10.96
C ALA A 151 -3.54 1.96 -11.14
N ALA A 152 -4.87 1.88 -11.14
CA ALA A 152 -5.76 3.03 -11.35
C ALA A 152 -5.65 4.10 -10.26
N PHE A 153 -5.36 3.68 -9.01
CA PHE A 153 -5.22 4.59 -7.87
C PHE A 153 -3.77 4.97 -7.56
N GLY A 154 -2.80 4.57 -8.39
CA GLY A 154 -1.37 4.86 -8.15
C GLY A 154 -0.81 4.18 -6.90
N VAL A 155 -1.41 3.07 -6.48
CA VAL A 155 -0.99 2.26 -5.34
C VAL A 155 -0.08 1.13 -5.86
N THR A 156 0.89 0.69 -5.04
CA THR A 156 1.78 -0.41 -5.41
C THR A 156 1.01 -1.67 -5.81
N LEU A 157 1.35 -2.24 -6.96
CA LEU A 157 0.76 -3.51 -7.45
C LEU A 157 0.99 -4.66 -6.48
N LEU A 158 1.99 -4.55 -5.61
CA LEU A 158 2.26 -5.48 -4.52
C LEU A 158 1.00 -5.77 -3.70
N TYR A 159 0.16 -4.78 -3.43
CA TYR A 159 -1.06 -5.01 -2.64
C TYR A 159 -2.09 -5.86 -3.39
N GLY A 160 -2.24 -5.68 -4.70
CA GLY A 160 -3.09 -6.57 -5.52
C GLY A 160 -2.61 -8.02 -5.48
N LEU A 161 -1.29 -8.24 -5.52
CA LEU A 161 -0.70 -9.57 -5.42
C LEU A 161 -0.85 -10.18 -4.02
N LEU A 162 -0.64 -9.40 -2.96
CA LEU A 162 -0.84 -9.86 -1.59
C LEU A 162 -2.30 -10.20 -1.30
N PHE A 163 -3.25 -9.46 -1.86
CA PHE A 163 -4.67 -9.81 -1.82
C PHE A 163 -4.91 -11.19 -2.47
N GLY A 164 -4.39 -11.38 -3.69
CA GLY A 164 -4.49 -12.66 -4.40
C GLY A 164 -3.84 -13.81 -3.65
N LEU A 165 -2.68 -13.58 -3.05
CA LEU A 165 -1.98 -14.56 -2.22
C LEU A 165 -2.83 -14.98 -1.01
N GLY A 166 -3.45 -14.01 -0.32
CA GLY A 166 -4.36 -14.28 0.78
C GLY A 166 -5.51 -15.19 0.35
N TRP A 167 -6.16 -14.87 -0.78
CA TRP A 167 -7.24 -15.66 -1.37
C TRP A 167 -6.78 -17.08 -1.71
N PHE A 168 -5.64 -17.19 -2.38
CA PHE A 168 -5.06 -18.47 -2.78
C PHE A 168 -4.79 -19.36 -1.55
N ILE A 169 -4.21 -18.79 -0.50
CA ILE A 169 -3.90 -19.52 0.74
C ILE A 169 -5.16 -19.98 1.47
N HIS A 170 -6.24 -19.18 1.42
CA HIS A 170 -7.54 -19.63 1.90
C HIS A 170 -8.00 -20.89 1.13
N LEU A 171 -7.98 -20.86 -0.21
CA LEU A 171 -8.38 -22.02 -1.02
C LEU A 171 -7.52 -23.25 -0.70
N MET A 172 -6.21 -23.05 -0.55
CA MET A 172 -5.29 -24.12 -0.18
C MET A 172 -5.66 -24.71 1.19
N ALA A 173 -5.92 -23.87 2.20
CA ALA A 173 -6.36 -24.33 3.51
C ALA A 173 -7.66 -25.14 3.43
N ASP A 174 -8.61 -24.71 2.60
CA ASP A 174 -9.88 -25.40 2.42
C ASP A 174 -9.74 -26.73 1.66
N SER A 175 -8.82 -26.81 0.70
CA SER A 175 -8.47 -28.05 -0.01
C SER A 175 -7.86 -29.12 0.90
N LEU A 176 -7.15 -28.69 1.96
CA LEU A 176 -6.55 -29.57 2.97
C LEU A 176 -7.54 -29.96 4.07
N SER A 177 -8.70 -29.32 4.14
CA SER A 177 -9.75 -29.64 5.11
C SER A 177 -10.51 -30.91 4.72
N THR A 178 -11.19 -31.53 5.69
CA THR A 178 -12.05 -32.70 5.42
C THR A 178 -13.23 -32.39 4.50
N LYS A 179 -13.61 -31.12 4.36
CA LYS A 179 -14.68 -30.69 3.44
C LYS A 179 -14.16 -30.45 2.01
N GLY A 180 -12.86 -30.26 1.83
CA GLY A 180 -12.23 -30.01 0.53
C GLY A 180 -12.75 -28.79 -0.22
N LEU A 181 -12.37 -28.67 -1.49
CA LEU A 181 -12.95 -27.74 -2.46
C LEU A 181 -13.77 -28.54 -3.48
N PRO A 182 -15.09 -28.31 -3.62
CA PRO A 182 -15.93 -29.12 -4.50
C PRO A 182 -15.65 -28.90 -6.00
N SER A 183 -15.06 -27.76 -6.35
CA SER A 183 -14.68 -27.43 -7.72
C SER A 183 -13.54 -26.41 -7.73
N LEU A 184 -12.31 -26.84 -8.04
CA LEU A 184 -11.17 -25.94 -8.12
C LEU A 184 -11.30 -24.95 -9.30
N LEU A 185 -11.91 -25.42 -10.40
CA LEU A 185 -12.11 -24.69 -11.65
C LEU A 185 -13.59 -24.45 -11.95
N TRP A 186 -14.36 -24.01 -10.93
CA TRP A 186 -15.77 -23.67 -11.09
C TRP A 186 -16.03 -22.86 -12.39
N PRO A 187 -17.08 -23.17 -13.18
CA PRO A 187 -18.20 -24.07 -12.86
C PRO A 187 -17.96 -25.55 -13.20
N ILE A 188 -16.75 -25.92 -13.64
CA ILE A 188 -16.44 -27.31 -13.99
C ILE A 188 -16.47 -28.15 -12.71
N ARG A 189 -17.41 -29.09 -12.63
CA ARG A 189 -17.52 -30.04 -11.51
C ARG A 189 -16.55 -31.19 -11.76
N GLU A 190 -15.73 -31.49 -10.78
CA GLU A 190 -14.89 -32.69 -10.81
C GLU A 190 -15.78 -33.90 -10.49
N SER A 191 -15.70 -34.95 -11.32
CA SER A 191 -16.67 -36.03 -11.32
C SER A 191 -16.60 -36.95 -10.10
N GLU A 192 -15.52 -36.91 -9.31
CA GLU A 192 -15.47 -37.52 -7.98
C GLU A 192 -14.51 -36.76 -7.04
N PRO A 193 -14.82 -36.66 -5.74
CA PRO A 193 -13.86 -36.25 -4.71
C PRO A 193 -12.85 -37.38 -4.50
N THR A 194 -12.04 -37.67 -5.53
CA THR A 194 -10.93 -38.60 -5.38
C THR A 194 -10.02 -38.07 -4.28
N GLY A 195 -9.44 -38.95 -3.46
CA GLY A 195 -8.41 -38.58 -2.47
C GLY A 195 -7.21 -37.80 -3.06
N GLY A 196 -7.18 -37.57 -4.37
CA GLY A 196 -6.34 -36.66 -5.14
C GLY A 196 -6.38 -35.18 -4.72
N GLY A 197 -7.45 -34.71 -4.07
CA GLY A 197 -7.52 -33.31 -3.59
C GLY A 197 -6.37 -32.90 -2.66
N ARG A 198 -5.86 -33.85 -1.85
CA ARG A 198 -4.67 -33.63 -1.00
C ARG A 198 -3.39 -33.49 -1.81
N TRP A 199 -3.29 -34.20 -2.95
CA TRP A 199 -2.11 -34.17 -3.82
C TRP A 199 -2.05 -32.91 -4.68
N VAL A 200 -3.21 -32.38 -5.10
CA VAL A 200 -3.28 -31.08 -5.79
C VAL A 200 -2.83 -29.96 -4.84
N GLY A 201 -3.30 -29.94 -3.58
CA GLY A 201 -2.78 -28.99 -2.57
C GLY A 201 -1.27 -29.11 -2.34
N LEU A 202 -0.74 -30.35 -2.32
CA LEU A 202 0.69 -30.63 -2.18
C LEU A 202 1.55 -30.24 -3.40
N LEU A 203 0.98 -30.21 -4.60
CA LEU A 203 1.68 -29.79 -5.83
C LEU A 203 1.57 -28.30 -6.10
N ILE A 204 0.44 -27.66 -5.75
CA ILE A 204 0.29 -26.22 -5.93
C ILE A 204 1.15 -25.46 -4.91
N LEU A 205 1.35 -25.98 -3.70
CA LEU A 205 2.20 -25.34 -2.68
C LEU A 205 3.64 -25.06 -3.18
N PRO A 206 4.42 -26.04 -3.69
CA PRO A 206 5.75 -25.77 -4.24
C PRO A 206 5.72 -24.92 -5.51
N ILE A 207 4.70 -25.03 -6.37
CA ILE A 207 4.57 -24.17 -7.56
C ILE A 207 4.29 -22.71 -7.17
N ALA A 208 3.44 -22.48 -6.17
CA ALA A 208 3.17 -21.16 -5.61
C ALA A 208 4.42 -20.60 -4.92
N LEU A 209 5.17 -21.41 -4.18
CA LEU A 209 6.43 -21.02 -3.54
C LEU A 209 7.54 -20.71 -4.57
N LEU A 210 7.67 -21.51 -5.63
CA LEU A 210 8.61 -21.27 -6.73
C LEU A 210 8.19 -20.05 -7.57
N GLY A 211 6.88 -19.86 -7.77
CA GLY A 211 6.32 -18.66 -8.39
C GLY A 211 6.58 -17.41 -7.56
N LEU A 212 6.43 -17.48 -6.24
CA LEU A 212 6.77 -16.40 -5.30
C LEU A 212 8.28 -16.08 -5.32
N ALA A 213 9.14 -17.08 -5.39
CA ALA A 213 10.61 -16.91 -5.46
C ALA A 213 11.08 -16.36 -6.82
N GLY A 214 10.49 -16.82 -7.93
CA GLY A 214 10.72 -16.25 -9.26
C GLY A 214 10.14 -14.84 -9.42
N TRP A 215 9.06 -14.56 -8.70
CA TRP A 215 8.43 -13.25 -8.67
C TRP A 215 9.21 -12.25 -7.82
N SER A 216 9.73 -12.63 -6.64
CA SER A 216 10.55 -11.74 -5.81
C SER A 216 11.81 -11.30 -6.55
N SER A 217 12.47 -12.21 -7.26
CA SER A 217 13.62 -11.91 -8.12
C SER A 217 13.27 -11.00 -9.31
N SER A 218 12.12 -11.20 -9.95
CA SER A 218 11.65 -10.34 -11.06
C SER A 218 11.15 -8.96 -10.61
N MET A 219 10.58 -8.84 -9.41
CA MET A 219 10.24 -7.54 -8.82
C MET A 219 11.49 -6.77 -8.43
N GLN A 220 12.52 -7.46 -7.94
CA GLN A 220 13.79 -6.83 -7.62
C GLN A 220 14.44 -6.22 -8.87
N SER A 221 14.37 -6.88 -10.03
CA SER A 221 14.86 -6.30 -11.29
C SER A 221 14.02 -5.09 -11.75
N LEU A 222 12.68 -5.18 -11.71
CA LEU A 222 11.80 -4.07 -12.09
C LEU A 222 11.91 -2.84 -11.18
N LEU A 223 12.14 -3.06 -9.88
CA LEU A 223 12.36 -1.99 -8.90
C LEU A 223 13.78 -1.42 -8.98
N SER A 224 14.76 -2.22 -9.41
CA SER A 224 16.14 -1.77 -9.61
C SER A 224 16.30 -0.97 -10.92
N GLU A 225 15.49 -1.26 -11.94
CA GLU A 225 15.50 -0.51 -13.22
C GLU A 225 14.78 0.83 -13.12
N ARG A 226 13.78 0.96 -12.23
CA ARG A 226 13.16 2.26 -11.93
C ARG A 226 14.00 3.05 -10.94
N SER A 227 15.13 3.57 -11.40
CA SER A 227 15.74 4.73 -10.77
C SER A 227 14.68 5.86 -10.65
N PRO A 228 14.48 6.48 -9.48
CA PRO A 228 13.48 7.54 -9.28
C PRO A 228 13.73 8.82 -10.12
N ALA A 229 14.72 8.83 -11.01
CA ALA A 229 15.02 9.94 -11.91
C ALA A 229 14.12 9.98 -13.17
N GLU A 230 13.40 8.90 -13.51
CA GLU A 230 12.53 8.85 -14.71
C GLU A 230 11.04 9.10 -14.42
N SER A 231 10.71 9.96 -13.45
CA SER A 231 9.36 10.53 -13.41
C SER A 231 9.21 11.44 -14.63
N LEU A 232 8.46 10.98 -15.63
CA LEU A 232 7.92 11.72 -16.77
C LEU A 232 7.91 13.23 -16.52
N ALA A 233 8.95 13.92 -17.00
CA ALA A 233 8.88 15.35 -17.21
C ALA A 233 7.73 15.54 -18.21
N ILE A 234 6.59 16.03 -17.71
CA ILE A 234 5.59 16.64 -18.58
C ILE A 234 6.32 17.83 -19.19
N VAL A 235 6.84 17.63 -20.40
CA VAL A 235 7.40 18.69 -21.23
C VAL A 235 6.24 19.58 -21.59
N THR A 236 5.97 20.59 -20.75
CA THR A 236 5.09 21.69 -21.11
C THR A 236 5.79 22.43 -22.25
N PRO A 237 5.29 22.36 -23.50
CA PRO A 237 5.93 23.05 -24.61
C PRO A 237 5.64 24.54 -24.45
N GLY A 238 6.69 25.37 -24.34
CA GLY A 238 6.56 26.79 -24.67
C GLY A 238 6.97 27.82 -23.62
N VAL A 239 7.46 27.42 -22.44
CA VAL A 239 8.21 28.37 -21.60
C VAL A 239 9.69 28.21 -21.96
N PRO A 240 10.33 29.17 -22.65
CA PRO A 240 11.77 29.12 -22.87
C PRO A 240 12.43 28.94 -21.51
N PRO A 241 13.45 28.09 -21.37
CA PRO A 241 14.11 27.89 -20.10
C PRO A 241 14.59 29.26 -19.62
N ALA A 242 13.92 29.81 -18.60
CA ALA A 242 14.63 30.63 -17.64
C ALA A 242 15.82 29.74 -17.27
N THR A 243 17.00 30.13 -17.76
CA THR A 243 18.27 29.51 -17.43
C THR A 243 18.22 29.31 -15.93
N SER A 244 18.00 28.07 -15.50
CA SER A 244 18.15 27.65 -14.12
C SER A 244 19.57 28.05 -13.78
N ASP A 245 19.71 29.16 -13.06
CA ASP A 245 20.98 29.81 -12.84
C ASP A 245 21.76 28.97 -11.83
N VAL A 246 22.34 27.87 -12.32
CA VAL A 246 23.15 26.95 -11.54
C VAL A 246 24.29 27.70 -10.88
N ALA A 247 24.81 28.75 -11.54
CA ALA A 247 25.83 29.63 -10.97
C ALA A 247 25.30 30.38 -9.74
N LEU A 248 24.11 30.99 -9.82
CA LEU A 248 23.46 31.63 -8.68
C LEU A 248 23.13 30.61 -7.58
N ALA A 249 22.59 29.45 -7.91
CA ALA A 249 22.28 28.41 -6.92
C ALA A 249 23.54 27.90 -6.20
N ARG A 250 24.63 27.69 -6.94
CA ARG A 250 25.94 27.36 -6.36
C ARG A 250 26.49 28.49 -5.51
N GLN A 251 26.35 29.74 -5.95
CA GLN A 251 26.74 30.91 -5.16
C GLN A 251 25.98 30.94 -3.84
N ARG A 252 24.64 30.78 -3.87
CA ARG A 252 23.80 30.73 -2.67
C ARG A 252 24.16 29.58 -1.73
N LEU A 253 24.46 28.39 -2.26
CA LEU A 253 24.95 27.27 -1.45
C LEU A 253 26.29 27.61 -0.79
N THR A 254 27.21 28.21 -1.54
CA THR A 254 28.55 28.56 -1.04
C THR A 254 28.48 29.67 0.03
N GLU A 255 27.58 30.64 -0.14
CA GLU A 255 27.30 31.68 0.85
C GLU A 255 26.70 31.09 2.14
N ALA A 256 25.80 30.10 2.02
CA ALA A 256 25.13 29.48 3.16
C ALA A 256 25.97 28.41 3.87
N ASP A 257 26.72 27.59 3.13
CA ASP A 257 27.60 26.52 3.62
C ASP A 257 28.86 26.39 2.73
N PRO A 258 29.91 27.18 3.03
CA PRO A 258 31.14 27.18 2.25
C PRO A 258 31.83 25.81 2.21
N LYS A 259 31.71 25.00 3.27
CA LYS A 259 32.37 23.69 3.36
C LYS A 259 31.72 22.69 2.41
N THR A 260 30.39 22.65 2.39
CA THR A 260 29.67 21.76 1.47
C THR A 260 29.81 22.23 0.02
N GLY A 261 29.76 23.54 -0.24
CA GLY A 261 29.99 24.10 -1.58
C GLY A 261 31.36 23.73 -2.17
N ALA A 262 32.41 23.68 -1.35
CA ALA A 262 33.74 23.25 -1.78
C ALA A 262 33.88 21.73 -1.99
N ALA A 263 32.97 20.92 -1.44
CA ALA A 263 33.03 19.46 -1.44
C ALA A 263 32.18 18.79 -2.54
N LEU A 264 31.53 19.57 -3.40
CA LEU A 264 30.67 19.08 -4.48
C LEU A 264 31.49 18.28 -5.51
N THR A 265 30.99 17.13 -5.93
CA THR A 265 31.68 16.29 -6.94
C THR A 265 31.52 16.81 -8.36
N ASN A 266 30.34 17.35 -8.69
CA ASN A 266 30.03 17.93 -10.01
C ASN A 266 29.23 19.23 -9.84
N PRO A 267 29.88 20.36 -9.51
CA PRO A 267 29.20 21.59 -9.09
C PRO A 267 28.33 22.22 -10.19
N ASP A 268 28.65 21.98 -11.47
CA ASP A 268 27.96 22.59 -12.61
C ASP A 268 26.78 21.74 -13.16
N THR A 269 26.56 20.54 -12.62
CA THR A 269 25.52 19.61 -13.10
C THR A 269 24.63 19.08 -11.97
N PRO A 270 23.88 19.94 -11.25
CA PRO A 270 22.89 19.48 -10.28
C PRO A 270 21.72 18.76 -10.95
N ILE A 271 21.00 17.95 -10.17
CA ILE A 271 19.64 17.53 -10.49
C ILE A 271 18.71 18.71 -10.19
N ILE A 272 17.97 19.17 -11.20
CA ILE A 272 17.09 20.34 -11.10
C ILE A 272 15.63 19.89 -11.13
N ALA A 273 14.83 20.32 -10.15
CA ALA A 273 13.39 20.07 -10.09
C ALA A 273 12.63 21.38 -9.86
N ARG A 274 11.48 21.56 -10.50
CA ARG A 274 10.63 22.76 -10.34
C ARG A 274 9.30 22.39 -9.68
N ASP A 275 8.87 23.24 -8.75
CA ASP A 275 7.56 23.16 -8.10
C ASP A 275 6.97 24.58 -7.99
N GLY A 276 6.05 24.91 -8.90
CA GLY A 276 5.49 26.25 -9.02
C GLY A 276 6.57 27.30 -9.33
N ALA A 277 6.69 28.31 -8.46
CA ALA A 277 7.71 29.37 -8.56
C ALA A 277 9.08 28.97 -8.00
N ASN A 278 9.19 27.78 -7.40
CA ASN A 278 10.39 27.33 -6.73
C ASN A 278 11.20 26.38 -7.63
N THR A 279 12.53 26.48 -7.55
CA THR A 279 13.47 25.58 -8.23
C THR A 279 14.42 24.96 -7.21
N SER A 280 14.40 23.63 -7.13
CA SER A 280 15.28 22.83 -6.29
C SER A 280 16.50 22.35 -7.08
N TYR A 281 17.68 22.47 -6.48
CA TYR A 281 18.97 22.04 -7.02
C TYR A 281 19.58 21.03 -6.07
N THR A 282 19.84 19.82 -6.54
CA THR A 282 20.43 18.74 -5.74
C THR A 282 21.80 18.37 -6.26
N TRP A 283 22.81 18.42 -5.39
CA TRP A 283 24.16 17.96 -5.67
C TRP A 283 24.55 16.77 -4.79
N GLU A 284 25.52 16.00 -5.28
CA GLU A 284 26.25 15.03 -4.48
C GLU A 284 27.56 15.66 -3.99
N TYR A 285 27.95 15.33 -2.77
CA TYR A 285 29.22 15.73 -2.18
C TYR A 285 29.82 14.59 -1.36
N LEU A 286 31.14 14.57 -1.28
CA LEU A 286 31.87 13.56 -0.52
C LEU A 286 32.11 14.05 0.90
N ARG A 287 31.70 13.27 1.90
CA ARG A 287 31.99 13.53 3.30
C ARG A 287 32.88 12.42 3.86
N GLN A 288 34.07 12.79 4.32
CA GLN A 288 34.92 11.87 5.04
C GLN A 288 34.35 11.64 6.45
N THR A 289 34.08 10.38 6.81
CA THR A 289 33.59 9.98 8.14
C THR A 289 34.68 9.37 9.01
N ALA A 290 35.72 8.82 8.38
CA ALA A 290 36.91 8.28 9.03
C ALA A 290 38.13 8.41 8.09
N PRO A 291 39.38 8.23 8.56
CA PRO A 291 40.58 8.40 7.74
C PRO A 291 40.54 7.66 6.39
N ASN A 292 39.94 6.47 6.36
CA ASN A 292 39.82 5.63 5.16
C ASN A 292 38.36 5.42 4.72
N GLN A 293 37.44 6.31 5.12
CA GLN A 293 36.02 6.16 4.82
C GLN A 293 35.42 7.49 4.34
N VAL A 294 34.83 7.44 3.14
CA VAL A 294 34.09 8.55 2.53
C VAL A 294 32.68 8.05 2.23
N VAL A 295 31.68 8.86 2.56
CA VAL A 295 30.29 8.62 2.19
C VAL A 295 29.83 9.68 1.20
N VAL A 296 29.07 9.25 0.19
CA VAL A 296 28.38 10.16 -0.73
C VAL A 296 27.13 10.67 -0.02
N LYS A 297 26.98 11.99 0.06
CA LYS A 297 25.81 12.66 0.61
C LYS A 297 25.16 13.54 -0.46
N LYS A 298 23.87 13.82 -0.29
CA LYS A 298 23.12 14.73 -1.14
C LYS A 298 22.78 16.00 -0.36
N ILE A 299 22.80 17.13 -1.04
CA ILE A 299 22.29 18.40 -0.54
C ILE A 299 21.34 18.98 -1.57
N THR A 300 20.17 19.42 -1.12
CA THR A 300 19.18 20.10 -1.95
C THR A 300 18.96 21.49 -1.39
N ILE A 301 19.08 22.51 -2.23
CA ILE A 301 18.57 23.85 -1.92
C ILE A 301 17.40 24.15 -2.84
N THR A 302 16.43 24.91 -2.34
CA THR A 302 15.28 25.37 -3.11
C THR A 302 15.33 26.88 -3.14
N LEU A 303 15.38 27.45 -4.35
CA LEU A 303 15.28 28.89 -4.58
C LEU A 303 13.86 29.26 -5.02
N ASP A 304 13.37 30.41 -4.60
CA ASP A 304 12.15 31.01 -5.18
C ASP A 304 12.43 31.74 -6.50
N GLY A 305 11.39 32.33 -7.09
CA GLY A 305 11.49 33.11 -8.33
C GLY A 305 12.37 34.37 -8.25
N SER A 306 12.78 34.79 -7.04
CA SER A 306 13.72 35.90 -6.80
C SER A 306 15.16 35.44 -6.56
N GLY A 307 15.41 34.12 -6.56
CA GLY A 307 16.73 33.53 -6.30
C GLY A 307 17.11 33.50 -4.82
N GLN A 308 16.16 33.61 -3.91
CA GLN A 308 16.36 33.48 -2.46
C GLN A 308 16.17 32.03 -2.01
N ILE A 309 16.98 31.57 -1.04
CA ILE A 309 16.83 30.22 -0.47
C ILE A 309 15.56 30.18 0.37
N VAL A 310 14.58 29.40 -0.06
CA VAL A 310 13.32 29.14 0.66
C VAL A 310 13.27 27.74 1.29
N GLY A 311 14.21 26.87 0.95
CA GLY A 311 14.36 25.54 1.54
C GLY A 311 15.77 24.99 1.39
N ALA A 312 16.21 24.19 2.35
CA ALA A 312 17.45 23.43 2.25
C ALA A 312 17.29 22.09 3.00
N SER A 313 17.68 20.98 2.36
CA SER A 313 17.77 19.69 3.04
C SER A 313 19.09 19.61 3.79
N LYS A 314 19.03 19.35 5.10
CA LYS A 314 20.24 19.02 5.87
C LYS A 314 20.60 17.54 5.66
N PRO A 315 21.90 17.23 5.48
CA PRO A 315 22.40 15.88 5.25
C PRO A 315 22.41 14.97 6.50
#